data_AF-A0A1G2ZZS4-F1
#
_entry.id   AF-A0A1G2ZZS4-F1
#
_cell.length_a   1.000
_cell.length_b   1.000
_cell.length_c   1.000
_cell.angle_alpha   90.00
_cell.angle_beta   90.00
_cell.angle_gamma   90.00
#
_symmetry.space_group_name_H-M   'P 1'
#
loop_
_entity.id
_entity.type
_entity.pdbx_description
1 polymer ?
#
loop_
_entity_poly.entity_id
_entity_poly.type
_entity_poly.pdbx_seq_one_letter_code
_entity_poly.pdbx_strand_id
1 'polypeptide(L)'
;MRVQRVPPTHIGKVASTIYRVALDVAFRRTGALFVILRSENHLREIVLKGDAIYDSNRHKVDTAFDEALPGKSILSLSRTILVELSSLDGAVVLNNRGKLLAYGAVLNPKKKGKTAATEGSRTKAAIGASNYGISVKISSDGDITVFHKGKEFLRI
;
A
#
# COMPACT_ATOMS: atom_id res chain seq x y z
N MET A 1 -13.57 15.65 9.27
CA MET A 1 -12.67 14.73 8.54
C MET A 1 -12.64 15.16 7.08
N ARG A 2 -11.60 15.86 6.60
CA ARG A 2 -11.53 16.38 5.22
C ARG A 2 -10.99 15.29 4.31
N VAL A 3 -11.84 14.72 3.46
CA VAL A 3 -11.39 13.85 2.36
C VAL A 3 -10.47 14.67 1.45
N GLN A 4 -9.29 14.15 1.09
CA GLN A 4 -8.40 14.83 0.15
C GLN A 4 -9.14 15.00 -1.18
N ARG A 5 -9.44 16.24 -1.59
CA ARG A 5 -10.02 16.52 -2.91
C ARG A 5 -8.94 16.29 -3.96
N VAL A 6 -9.18 15.34 -4.87
CA VAL A 6 -8.29 14.96 -5.97
C VAL A 6 -9.12 14.89 -7.25
N PRO A 7 -8.65 15.42 -8.39
CA PRO A 7 -9.35 15.31 -9.66
C PRO A 7 -9.61 13.84 -10.04
N PRO A 8 -10.79 13.49 -10.60
CA PRO A 8 -11.10 12.13 -11.00
C PRO A 8 -10.08 11.51 -11.96
N THR A 9 -9.53 12.31 -12.87
CA THR A 9 -8.48 11.89 -13.80
C THR A 9 -7.21 11.41 -13.10
N HIS A 10 -6.86 12.00 -11.96
CA HIS A 10 -5.71 11.59 -11.16
C HIS A 10 -5.95 10.26 -10.44
N ILE A 11 -7.18 10.06 -9.92
CA ILE A 11 -7.59 8.81 -9.29
C ILE A 11 -7.53 7.66 -10.30
N GLY A 12 -8.00 7.90 -11.53
CA GLY A 12 -7.91 6.94 -12.63
C GLY A 12 -6.47 6.53 -12.94
N LYS A 13 -5.52 7.48 -12.95
CA LYS A 13 -4.09 7.18 -13.15
C LYS A 13 -3.52 6.33 -12.01
N VAL A 14 -3.79 6.69 -10.75
CA VAL A 14 -3.35 5.92 -9.58
C VAL A 14 -3.89 4.49 -9.62
N ALA A 15 -5.19 4.33 -9.85
CA ALA A 15 -5.83 3.02 -9.93
C ALA A 15 -5.28 2.19 -11.10
N SER A 16 -5.10 2.79 -12.28
CA SER A 16 -4.51 2.12 -13.45
C SER A 16 -3.08 1.67 -13.18
N THR A 17 -2.25 2.51 -12.56
CA THR A 17 -0.88 2.15 -12.18
C THR A 17 -0.86 0.97 -11.20
N ILE A 18 -1.66 1.02 -10.13
CA ILE A 18 -1.74 -0.07 -9.13
C ILE A 18 -2.22 -1.35 -9.79
N TYR A 19 -3.26 -1.29 -10.62
CA TYR A 19 -3.79 -2.46 -11.32
C TYR A 19 -2.75 -3.11 -12.22
N ARG A 20 -2.04 -2.31 -13.03
CA ARG A 20 -0.97 -2.82 -13.92
C ARG A 20 0.17 -3.48 -13.14
N VAL A 21 0.57 -2.90 -12.00
CA VAL A 21 1.60 -3.48 -11.14
C VAL A 21 1.09 -4.74 -10.45
N ALA A 22 -0.16 -4.74 -9.99
CA ALA A 22 -0.80 -5.90 -9.37
C ALA A 22 -0.87 -7.10 -10.33
N LEU A 23 -1.16 -6.87 -11.62
CA LEU A 23 -1.10 -7.90 -12.64
C LEU A 23 0.32 -8.49 -12.78
N ASP A 24 1.35 -7.64 -12.87
CA ASP A 24 2.73 -8.14 -12.99
C ASP A 24 3.14 -8.97 -11.77
N VAL A 25 2.81 -8.51 -10.57
CA VAL A 25 3.07 -9.24 -9.31
C VAL A 25 2.32 -10.57 -9.28
N ALA A 26 1.05 -10.58 -9.70
CA ALA A 26 0.22 -11.78 -9.74
C ALA A 26 0.81 -12.82 -10.69
N PHE A 27 1.24 -12.41 -11.88
CA PHE A 27 1.93 -13.29 -12.84
C PHE A 27 3.29 -13.78 -12.32
N ARG A 28 4.03 -12.92 -11.60
CA ARG A 28 5.31 -13.29 -10.97
C ARG A 28 5.16 -14.17 -9.73
N ARG A 29 3.95 -14.31 -9.16
CA ARG A 29 3.67 -15.11 -7.96
C ARG A 29 4.46 -14.68 -6.72
N THR A 30 4.90 -13.42 -6.66
CA THR A 30 5.67 -12.88 -5.53
C THR A 30 4.78 -12.43 -4.38
N GLY A 31 3.56 -11.98 -4.70
CA GLY A 31 2.63 -11.39 -3.74
C GLY A 31 3.02 -9.96 -3.36
N ALA A 32 2.03 -9.15 -2.96
CA ALA A 32 2.24 -7.75 -2.58
C ALA A 32 1.07 -7.22 -1.75
N LEU A 33 1.25 -6.06 -1.14
CA LEU A 33 0.18 -5.32 -0.48
C LEU A 33 0.30 -3.82 -0.77
N PHE A 34 -0.73 -3.25 -1.38
CA PHE A 34 -0.90 -1.80 -1.52
C PHE A 34 -1.95 -1.30 -0.55
N VAL A 35 -1.72 -0.13 0.04
CA VAL A 35 -2.69 0.59 0.87
C VAL A 35 -2.81 2.02 0.37
N ILE A 36 -4.00 2.40 -0.08
CA ILE A 36 -4.34 3.77 -0.46
C ILE A 36 -5.09 4.44 0.69
N LEU A 37 -4.41 5.33 1.41
CA LEU A 37 -5.01 6.07 2.52
C LEU A 37 -5.98 7.15 2.04
N ARG A 38 -7.14 7.22 2.70
CA ARG A 38 -8.08 8.33 2.52
C ARG A 38 -7.55 9.65 3.08
N SER A 39 -6.71 9.57 4.12
CA SER A 39 -6.10 10.71 4.80
C SER A 39 -4.72 10.31 5.35
N GLU A 40 -3.69 11.09 5.02
CA GLU A 40 -2.32 10.93 5.53
C GLU A 40 -2.24 11.00 7.06
N ASN A 41 -3.21 11.64 7.74
CA ASN A 41 -3.22 11.74 9.20
C ASN A 41 -3.31 10.37 9.91
N HIS A 42 -3.80 9.34 9.22
CA HIS A 42 -3.89 7.97 9.75
C HIS A 42 -2.63 7.14 9.53
N LEU A 43 -1.58 7.69 8.90
CA LEU A 43 -0.37 6.93 8.58
C LEU A 43 0.24 6.27 9.84
N ARG A 44 0.34 7.01 10.94
CA ARG A 44 0.87 6.52 12.24
C ARG A 44 -0.05 5.54 12.96
N GLU A 45 -1.28 5.36 12.50
CA GLU A 45 -2.20 4.35 13.05
C GLU A 45 -2.08 3.01 12.34
N ILE A 46 -1.25 2.93 11.30
CA ILE A 46 -1.19 1.81 10.36
C ILE A 46 0.25 1.34 10.16
N VAL A 47 1.18 2.27 9.94
CA VAL A 47 2.58 1.97 9.64
C VAL A 47 3.40 1.99 10.94
N LEU A 48 4.28 1.01 11.10
CA LEU A 48 5.21 0.93 12.22
C LEU A 48 6.14 2.16 12.25
N LYS A 49 6.51 2.61 13.45
CA LYS A 49 7.43 3.73 13.64
C LYS A 49 8.79 3.39 12.99
N GLY A 50 9.28 4.28 12.12
CA GLY A 50 10.52 4.10 11.35
C GLY A 50 10.30 3.68 9.88
N ASP A 51 9.16 3.08 9.54
CA ASP A 51 8.93 2.53 8.20
C ASP A 51 8.36 3.55 7.20
N ALA A 52 7.85 4.69 7.68
CA ALA A 52 7.37 5.76 6.82
C ALA A 52 8.52 6.64 6.32
N ILE A 53 8.47 7.06 5.05
CA ILE A 53 9.53 7.81 4.33
C ILE A 53 9.98 9.09 5.07
N TYR A 54 9.08 9.74 5.81
CA TYR A 54 9.38 10.98 6.53
C TYR A 54 9.37 10.79 8.05
N ASP A 55 9.49 9.55 8.54
CA ASP A 55 9.62 9.27 9.97
C ASP A 55 11.04 9.62 10.45
N SER A 56 11.14 10.32 11.57
CA SER A 56 12.44 10.71 12.16
C SER A 56 13.26 9.52 12.65
N ASN A 57 12.67 8.33 12.77
CA ASN A 57 13.30 7.10 13.23
C ASN A 57 13.60 6.13 12.08
N ARG A 58 13.40 6.56 10.83
CA ARG A 58 13.73 5.78 9.65
C ARG A 58 15.24 5.52 9.59
N HIS A 59 15.63 4.31 9.20
CA HIS A 59 17.04 3.96 9.09
C HIS A 59 17.73 4.80 8.02
N LYS A 60 18.97 5.21 8.28
CA LYS A 60 19.72 6.09 7.37
C LYS A 60 19.88 5.53 5.95
N VAL A 61 20.02 4.21 5.83
CA VAL A 61 20.12 3.52 4.54
C VAL A 61 18.82 3.67 3.75
N ASP A 62 17.67 3.50 4.41
CA ASP A 62 16.36 3.67 3.78
C ASP A 62 16.11 5.13 3.39
N THR A 63 16.54 6.09 4.21
CA THR A 63 16.45 7.52 3.87
C THR A 63 17.23 7.87 2.60
N ALA A 64 18.45 7.32 2.44
CA ALA A 64 19.23 7.52 1.22
C ALA A 64 18.53 6.92 -0.01
N PHE A 65 17.88 5.76 0.14
CA PHE A 65 17.07 5.18 -0.93
C PHE A 65 15.83 6.03 -1.24
N ASP A 66 15.16 6.59 -0.23
CA ASP A 66 14.01 7.48 -0.43
C ASP A 66 14.37 8.69 -1.31
N GLU A 67 15.56 9.26 -1.12
CA GLU A 67 16.06 10.40 -1.89
C GLU A 67 16.29 10.05 -3.36
N ALA A 68 16.66 8.79 -3.64
CA ALA A 68 16.84 8.30 -5.00
C ALA A 68 15.51 8.05 -5.73
N LEU A 69 14.36 7.97 -5.04
CA LEU A 69 13.05 7.72 -5.66
C LEU A 69 12.47 8.96 -6.36
N PRO A 70 12.34 8.97 -7.70
CA PRO A 70 11.81 10.11 -8.45
C PRO A 70 10.45 10.58 -7.95
N GLY A 71 10.36 11.83 -7.50
CA GLY A 71 9.11 12.50 -7.11
C GLY A 71 8.35 11.87 -5.93
N LYS A 72 8.89 10.78 -5.33
CA LYS A 72 8.25 10.00 -4.26
C LYS A 72 6.77 9.73 -4.55
N SER A 73 6.46 9.40 -5.80
CA SER A 73 5.10 9.14 -6.27
C SER A 73 5.06 7.95 -7.22
N ILE A 74 4.04 7.11 -7.09
CA ILE A 74 3.86 5.98 -8.01
C ILE A 74 3.60 6.42 -9.45
N LEU A 75 3.24 7.69 -9.69
CA LEU A 75 3.01 8.22 -11.03
C LEU A 75 4.30 8.67 -11.73
N SER A 76 5.40 8.85 -10.98
CA SER A 76 6.72 9.20 -11.50
C SER A 76 7.70 8.02 -11.53
N LEU A 77 7.40 6.94 -10.81
CA LEU A 77 8.20 5.72 -10.81
C LEU A 77 7.94 4.87 -12.06
N SER A 78 8.99 4.22 -12.56
CA SER A 78 8.85 3.23 -13.63
C SER A 78 8.08 2.01 -13.13
N ARG A 79 7.41 1.31 -14.07
CA ARG A 79 6.64 0.10 -13.74
C ARG A 79 7.50 -0.97 -13.07
N THR A 80 8.75 -1.14 -13.52
CA THR A 80 9.71 -2.08 -12.93
C THR A 80 10.01 -1.73 -11.47
N ILE A 81 10.35 -0.47 -11.17
CA ILE A 81 10.65 -0.05 -9.79
C ILE A 81 9.44 -0.30 -8.88
N LEU A 82 8.22 -0.03 -9.36
CA LEU A 82 7.01 -0.28 -8.57
C LEU A 82 6.79 -1.76 -8.27
N VAL A 83 7.03 -2.64 -9.25
CA VAL A 83 6.94 -4.09 -9.02
C VAL A 83 7.95 -4.53 -7.98
N GLU A 84 9.20 -4.08 -8.07
CA GLU A 84 10.25 -4.42 -7.09
C GLU A 84 9.91 -3.88 -5.68
N LEU A 85 9.53 -2.60 -5.57
CA LEU A 85 9.09 -2.00 -4.29
C LEU A 85 7.92 -2.75 -3.66
N SER A 86 6.98 -3.22 -4.49
CA SER A 86 5.78 -3.94 -4.02
C SER A 86 6.05 -5.39 -3.65
N SER A 87 7.15 -5.97 -4.16
CA SER A 87 7.58 -7.34 -3.85
C SER A 87 8.45 -7.41 -2.60
N LEU A 88 8.86 -6.27 -2.04
CA LEU A 88 9.47 -6.21 -0.71
C LEU A 88 8.51 -6.76 0.34
N ASP A 89 9.05 -7.37 1.40
CA ASP A 89 8.20 -7.79 2.52
C ASP A 89 7.57 -6.57 3.20
N GLY A 90 6.30 -6.68 3.56
CA GLY A 90 5.48 -5.56 4.02
C GLY A 90 4.56 -4.98 2.94
N ALA A 91 4.33 -3.67 3.02
CA ALA A 91 3.34 -2.97 2.19
C ALA A 91 3.88 -1.68 1.56
N VAL A 92 3.30 -1.34 0.41
CA VAL A 92 3.40 -0.03 -0.23
C VAL A 92 2.19 0.81 0.20
N VAL A 93 2.45 1.92 0.88
CA VAL A 93 1.41 2.83 1.39
C VAL A 93 1.48 4.14 0.64
N LEU A 94 0.35 4.60 0.11
CA LEU A 94 0.24 5.85 -0.64
C LEU A 94 -1.02 6.63 -0.27
N ASN A 95 -1.08 7.92 -0.61
CA ASN A 95 -2.32 8.70 -0.54
C ASN A 95 -3.12 8.62 -1.86
N ASN A 96 -4.32 9.19 -1.92
CA ASN A 96 -5.14 9.18 -3.13
C ASN A 96 -4.60 10.03 -4.31
N ARG A 97 -3.48 10.75 -4.13
CA ARG A 97 -2.73 11.45 -5.19
C ARG A 97 -1.60 10.61 -5.77
N GLY A 98 -1.37 9.41 -5.22
CA GLY A 98 -0.25 8.55 -5.63
C GLY A 98 1.08 8.94 -4.99
N LYS A 99 1.11 9.83 -3.99
CA LYS A 99 2.32 10.10 -3.19
C LYS A 99 2.64 8.88 -2.35
N LEU A 100 3.86 8.39 -2.45
CA LEU A 100 4.39 7.31 -1.64
C LEU A 100 4.61 7.81 -0.21
N LEU A 101 4.10 7.06 0.77
CA LEU A 101 4.18 7.36 2.19
C LEU A 101 5.08 6.36 2.92
N ALA A 102 5.07 5.10 2.47
CA ALA A 102 5.92 4.03 2.95
C ALA A 102 6.04 2.93 1.87
N TYR A 103 7.10 2.15 1.92
CA TYR A 103 7.31 0.92 1.14
C TYR A 103 8.05 -0.08 2.01
N GLY A 104 7.91 -1.39 1.73
CA GLY A 104 8.46 -2.44 2.60
C GLY A 104 7.95 -2.35 4.05
N ALA A 105 6.79 -1.72 4.26
CA ALA A 105 6.39 -1.27 5.59
C ALA A 105 5.65 -2.37 6.35
N VAL A 106 6.04 -2.58 7.59
CA VAL A 106 5.29 -3.42 8.53
C VAL A 106 4.03 -2.68 8.94
N LEU A 107 2.88 -3.31 8.66
CA LEU A 107 1.59 -2.75 9.05
C LEU A 107 1.14 -3.29 10.40
N ASN A 108 0.80 -2.38 11.31
CA ASN A 108 0.14 -2.66 12.58
C ASN A 108 -1.11 -1.78 12.76
N PRO A 109 -2.19 -2.02 11.99
CA PRO A 109 -3.38 -1.17 12.03
C PRO A 109 -4.07 -1.23 13.40
N LYS A 110 -4.26 -0.08 14.05
CA LYS A 110 -4.96 0.00 15.35
C LYS A 110 -6.39 -0.54 15.30
N LYS A 111 -7.09 -0.34 14.18
CA LYS A 111 -8.41 -0.91 13.93
C LYS A 111 -8.25 -2.30 13.31
N LYS A 112 -8.51 -3.33 14.13
CA LYS A 112 -8.59 -4.71 13.65
C LYS A 112 -9.93 -4.93 12.95
N GLY A 113 -9.91 -5.60 11.80
CA GLY A 113 -11.14 -6.12 11.20
C GLY A 113 -11.53 -7.46 11.81
N LYS A 114 -12.69 -7.98 11.40
CA LYS A 114 -13.05 -9.37 11.71
C LYS A 114 -12.24 -10.28 10.80
N THR A 115 -11.21 -10.91 11.35
CA THR A 115 -10.34 -11.86 10.63
C THR A 115 -10.41 -13.20 11.32
N ALA A 116 -10.52 -14.30 10.57
CA ALA A 116 -10.36 -15.62 11.17
C ALA A 116 -8.94 -15.79 11.72
N ALA A 117 -8.78 -16.59 12.78
CA ALA A 117 -7.46 -16.88 13.35
C ALA A 117 -6.50 -17.47 12.30
N THR A 118 -7.05 -18.24 11.36
CA THR A 118 -6.37 -18.94 10.26
C THR A 118 -5.87 -18.02 9.13
N GLU A 119 -6.27 -16.74 9.09
CA GLU A 119 -5.80 -15.83 8.05
C GLU A 119 -4.32 -15.49 8.21
N GLY A 120 -3.59 -15.51 7.09
CA GLY A 120 -2.17 -15.11 7.05
C GLY A 120 -1.94 -13.63 7.37
N SER A 121 -0.71 -13.29 7.76
CA SER A 121 -0.31 -11.94 8.20
C SER A 121 -0.69 -10.85 7.19
N ARG A 122 -0.40 -11.05 5.89
CA ARG A 122 -0.71 -10.09 4.83
C ARG A 122 -2.22 -9.84 4.66
N THR A 123 -3.05 -10.87 4.82
CA THR A 123 -4.52 -10.73 4.78
C THR A 123 -5.02 -9.92 5.98
N LYS A 124 -4.53 -10.21 7.19
CA LYS A 124 -4.86 -9.44 8.40
C LYS A 124 -4.46 -7.97 8.28
N ALA A 125 -3.26 -7.71 7.75
CA ALA A 125 -2.78 -6.37 7.47
C ALA A 125 -3.67 -5.63 6.45
N ALA A 126 -4.02 -6.29 5.34
CA ALA A 126 -4.90 -5.73 4.31
C ALA A 126 -6.27 -5.35 4.87
N ILE A 127 -6.90 -6.26 5.62
CA ILE A 127 -8.21 -6.04 6.25
C ILE A 127 -8.13 -4.89 7.26
N GLY A 128 -7.14 -4.89 8.15
CA GLY A 128 -6.97 -3.82 9.15
C GLY A 128 -6.74 -2.45 8.51
N ALA A 129 -5.84 -2.37 7.53
CA ALA A 129 -5.51 -1.13 6.82
C ALA A 129 -6.69 -0.59 6.00
N SER A 130 -7.56 -1.46 5.49
CA SER A 130 -8.74 -1.06 4.71
C SER A 130 -9.77 -0.26 5.50
N ASN A 131 -9.67 -0.21 6.83
CA ASN A 131 -10.48 0.68 7.67
C ASN A 131 -10.11 2.17 7.53
N TYR A 132 -8.95 2.47 6.94
CA TYR A 132 -8.44 3.82 6.75
C TYR A 132 -8.38 4.24 5.28
N GLY A 133 -8.84 3.37 4.37
CA GLY A 133 -8.71 3.56 2.94
C GLY A 133 -9.15 2.35 2.12
N ILE A 134 -8.36 2.01 1.11
CA ILE A 134 -8.50 0.79 0.31
C ILE A 134 -7.20 0.01 0.43
N SER A 135 -7.30 -1.31 0.58
CA SER A 135 -6.14 -2.20 0.51
C SER A 135 -6.28 -3.11 -0.70
N VAL A 136 -5.21 -3.29 -1.46
CA VAL A 136 -5.14 -4.24 -2.58
C VAL A 136 -4.07 -5.25 -2.24
N LYS A 137 -4.49 -6.47 -1.92
CA LYS A 137 -3.61 -7.60 -1.64
C LYS A 137 -3.45 -8.41 -2.92
N ILE A 138 -2.22 -8.78 -3.24
CA ILE A 138 -1.91 -9.78 -4.26
C ILE A 138 -1.34 -11.00 -3.55
N SER A 139 -1.97 -12.16 -3.74
CA SER A 139 -1.47 -13.44 -3.21
C SER A 139 -0.26 -13.91 -4.01
N SER A 140 0.61 -14.69 -3.39
CA SER A 140 1.62 -15.46 -4.12
C SER A 140 0.97 -16.52 -5.03
N ASP A 141 -0.30 -16.86 -4.79
CA ASP A 141 -1.15 -17.67 -5.68
C ASP A 141 -1.81 -16.87 -6.82
N GLY A 142 -1.45 -15.59 -6.99
CA GLY A 142 -1.92 -14.75 -8.09
C GLY A 142 -3.25 -14.03 -7.86
N ASP A 143 -4.07 -14.46 -6.89
CA ASP A 143 -5.33 -13.78 -6.55
C ASP A 143 -5.10 -12.31 -6.19
N ILE A 144 -5.90 -11.41 -6.78
CA ILE A 144 -5.92 -9.99 -6.42
C ILE A 144 -7.20 -9.71 -5.62
N THR A 145 -7.05 -9.34 -4.35
CA THR A 145 -8.18 -9.04 -3.45
C THR A 145 -8.18 -7.58 -3.02
N VAL A 146 -9.28 -6.89 -3.23
CA VAL A 146 -9.51 -5.52 -2.76
C VAL A 146 -10.33 -5.56 -1.48
N PHE A 147 -9.87 -4.85 -0.45
CA PHE A 147 -10.57 -4.68 0.82
C PHE A 147 -10.99 -3.24 1.04
N HIS A 148 -12.17 -3.05 1.62
CA HIS A 148 -12.69 -1.75 2.05
C HIS A 148 -13.47 -1.90 3.35
N LYS A 149 -13.20 -1.02 4.34
CA LYS A 149 -13.87 -1.01 5.66
C LYS A 149 -13.85 -2.37 6.37
N GLY A 150 -12.72 -3.06 6.30
CA GLY A 150 -12.49 -4.34 6.96
C GLY A 150 -13.21 -5.52 6.31
N LYS A 151 -13.68 -5.38 5.07
CA LYS A 151 -14.36 -6.44 4.31
C LYS A 151 -13.75 -6.57 2.92
N GLU A 152 -13.81 -7.78 2.38
CA GLU A 152 -13.55 -8.01 0.96
C GLU A 152 -14.59 -7.25 0.12
N PHE A 153 -14.12 -6.52 -0.87
CA PHE A 153 -14.93 -5.74 -1.79
C PHE A 153 -14.96 -6.35 -3.18
N LEU A 154 -13.82 -6.89 -3.63
CA LEU A 154 -13.65 -7.51 -4.93
C LEU A 154 -12.50 -8.52 -4.88
N ARG A 155 -12.63 -9.62 -5.62
CA ARG A 155 -11.55 -10.56 -5.91
C ARG A 155 -11.51 -10.85 -7.41
N ILE A 156 -10.31 -10.84 -7.97
CA ILE A 156 -10.00 -11.11 -9.38
C ILE A 156 -8.97 -12.22 -9.43
#